data_AF-A0A0F7VPR7-F1
#
_entry.id   AF-A0A0F7VPR7-F1
#
_cell.length_a   1.000
_cell.length_b   1.000
_cell.length_c   1.000
_cell.angle_alpha   90.00
_cell.angle_beta   90.00
_cell.angle_gamma   90.00
#
_symmetry.space_group_name_H-M   'P 1'
#
loop_
_entity.id
_entity.type
_entity.pdbx_description
1 polymer ?
#
loop_
_entity_poly.entity_id
_entity_poly.type
_entity_poly.pdbx_seq_one_letter_code
_entity_poly.pdbx_strand_id
1 'polypeptide(L)'
;MVASGLRDPDRPCVLPGDPSWLQEVRYLEEGVLRVVARAAEVAAERLDEDRFVLSVGVLEGAASVIGRLAAETEESADGEGEGETIRVLFLPGWELDYLWQILAVFRRAQAGEPEAAELRELLHDLGYGLDRTVEQITEDLQRVAAMLMLDIPAVHTLAAAALHPLGLPSRHAGPPPDAAAVREAFEQVRAGWAAAGVR
;
A
#
# COMPACT_ATOMS: atom_id res chain seq x y z
N MET A 1 -0.94 -13.17 -31.62
CA MET A 1 -1.60 -13.64 -30.38
C MET A 1 -1.75 -12.44 -29.48
N VAL A 2 -2.97 -11.92 -29.35
CA VAL A 2 -3.26 -10.70 -28.58
C VAL A 2 -3.17 -11.08 -27.10
N ALA A 3 -2.22 -10.48 -26.37
CA ALA A 3 -2.14 -10.61 -24.92
C ALA A 3 -3.35 -9.91 -24.31
N SER A 4 -4.36 -10.69 -23.93
CA SER A 4 -5.40 -10.26 -23.01
C SER A 4 -4.77 -10.03 -21.64
N GLY A 5 -4.10 -8.90 -21.46
CA GLY A 5 -3.85 -8.35 -20.13
C GLY A 5 -5.21 -8.01 -19.54
N LEU A 6 -5.70 -8.88 -18.66
CA LEU A 6 -6.84 -8.59 -17.79
C LEU A 6 -6.52 -7.28 -17.06
N ARG A 7 -7.17 -6.20 -17.49
CA ARG A 7 -7.20 -4.93 -16.78
C ARG A 7 -7.97 -5.18 -15.50
N ASP A 8 -7.30 -5.56 -14.42
CA ASP A 8 -7.94 -5.54 -13.11
C ASP A 8 -8.39 -4.09 -12.87
N PRO A 9 -9.68 -3.82 -12.63
CA PRO A 9 -10.21 -2.47 -12.57
C PRO A 9 -9.54 -1.72 -11.41
N ASP A 10 -9.31 -0.42 -11.61
CA ASP A 10 -8.79 0.44 -10.54
C ASP A 10 -9.68 0.30 -9.29
N ARG A 11 -9.05 0.07 -8.15
CA ARG A 11 -9.74 -0.10 -6.88
C ARG A 11 -9.73 1.22 -6.11
N PRO A 12 -10.90 1.66 -5.61
CA PRO A 12 -10.93 2.80 -4.72
C PRO A 12 -10.23 2.45 -3.40
N CYS A 13 -9.28 3.29 -3.01
CA CYS A 13 -8.64 3.28 -1.71
C CYS A 13 -9.05 4.55 -0.98
N VAL A 14 -9.57 4.42 0.24
CA VAL A 14 -9.91 5.58 1.08
C VAL A 14 -8.87 5.66 2.18
N LEU A 15 -8.17 6.79 2.24
CA LEU A 15 -7.05 7.04 3.15
C LEU A 15 -7.33 8.24 4.06
N PRO A 16 -6.74 8.29 5.26
CA PRO A 16 -6.75 9.49 6.10
C PRO A 16 -6.17 10.67 5.32
N GLY A 17 -6.76 11.85 5.53
CA GLY A 17 -6.21 13.09 5.00
C GLY A 17 -4.87 13.48 5.62
N ASP A 18 -4.66 13.10 6.89
CA ASP A 18 -3.41 13.28 7.62
C ASP A 18 -2.30 12.34 7.05
N PRO A 19 -1.18 12.87 6.53
CA PRO A 19 -0.07 12.07 6.00
C PRO A 19 0.78 11.36 7.06
N SER A 20 0.59 11.62 8.36
CA SER A 20 1.50 11.15 9.42
C SER A 20 1.80 9.65 9.35
N TRP A 21 0.78 8.81 9.15
CA TRP A 21 0.91 7.36 9.04
C TRP A 21 1.81 6.92 7.88
N LEU A 22 1.84 7.69 6.79
CA LEU A 22 2.64 7.36 5.61
C LEU A 22 4.10 7.81 5.76
N GLN A 23 4.35 8.87 6.54
CA GLN A 23 5.71 9.29 6.91
C GLN A 23 6.38 8.26 7.81
N GLU A 24 5.64 7.61 8.71
CA GLU A 24 6.16 6.56 9.60
C GLU A 24 6.71 5.36 8.81
N VAL A 25 6.13 5.06 7.66
CA VAL A 25 6.45 3.89 6.83
C VAL A 25 7.24 4.25 5.56
N ARG A 26 7.59 5.53 5.38
CA ARG A 26 8.33 6.01 4.20
C ARG A 26 9.68 5.32 4.02
N TYR A 27 10.31 4.90 5.12
CA TYR A 27 11.56 4.15 5.08
C TYR A 27 11.45 2.82 4.31
N LEU A 28 10.24 2.26 4.17
CA LEU A 28 10.02 1.04 3.40
C LEU A 28 10.39 1.22 1.92
N GLU A 29 10.20 2.41 1.35
CA GLU A 29 10.57 2.68 -0.05
C GLU A 29 12.09 2.61 -0.25
N GLU A 30 12.81 3.59 0.28
CA GLU A 30 14.24 3.79 -0.01
C GLU A 30 15.13 2.91 0.88
N GLY A 31 14.74 2.72 2.14
CA GLY A 31 15.55 2.01 3.13
C GLY A 31 15.40 0.49 3.07
N VAL A 32 14.31 -0.02 2.47
CA VAL A 32 14.04 -1.46 2.41
C VAL A 32 13.86 -1.92 0.98
N LEU A 33 12.77 -1.56 0.31
CA LEU A 33 12.36 -2.18 -0.96
C LEU A 33 13.35 -1.90 -2.08
N ARG A 34 13.85 -0.67 -2.23
CA ARG A 34 14.86 -0.35 -3.25
C ARG A 34 16.22 -1.00 -2.96
N VAL A 35 16.58 -1.17 -1.69
CA VAL A 35 17.82 -1.89 -1.33
C VAL A 35 17.70 -3.37 -1.65
N VAL A 36 16.56 -3.99 -1.32
CA VAL A 36 16.28 -5.39 -1.67
C VAL A 36 16.21 -5.56 -3.19
N ALA A 37 15.59 -4.63 -3.92
CA ALA A 37 15.57 -4.63 -5.39
C ALA A 37 16.98 -4.62 -5.97
N ARG A 38 17.85 -3.74 -5.45
CA ARG A 38 19.24 -3.67 -5.90
C ARG A 38 20.03 -4.93 -5.57
N ALA A 39 19.79 -5.54 -4.41
CA ALA A 39 20.40 -6.82 -4.06
C ALA A 39 19.94 -7.94 -5.00
N ALA A 40 18.65 -7.99 -5.34
CA ALA A 40 18.08 -8.93 -6.29
C ALA A 40 18.63 -8.74 -7.70
N GLU A 41 18.83 -7.49 -8.14
CA GLU A 41 19.47 -7.19 -9.43
C GLU A 41 20.91 -7.74 -9.50
N VAL A 42 21.71 -7.54 -8.44
CA VAL A 42 23.07 -8.08 -8.36
C VAL A 42 23.08 -9.61 -8.32
N ALA A 43 22.10 -10.24 -7.69
CA ALA A 43 21.94 -11.69 -7.68
C ALA A 43 21.55 -12.22 -9.08
N ALA A 44 20.64 -11.53 -9.77
CA ALA A 44 20.24 -11.84 -11.14
C ALA A 44 21.41 -11.79 -12.13
N GLU A 45 22.27 -10.76 -12.04
CA GLU A 45 23.50 -10.66 -12.84
C GLU A 45 24.45 -11.86 -12.64
N ARG A 46 24.31 -12.59 -11.53
CA ARG A 46 25.08 -13.78 -11.17
C ARG A 46 24.34 -15.09 -11.42
N LEU A 47 23.21 -15.05 -12.14
CA LEU A 47 22.34 -16.21 -12.43
C LEU A 47 21.70 -16.82 -11.18
N ASP A 48 21.43 -16.00 -10.17
CA ASP A 48 20.77 -16.36 -8.90
C ASP A 48 19.51 -15.50 -8.70
N GLU A 49 18.64 -15.49 -9.72
CA GLU A 49 17.46 -14.60 -9.81
C GLU A 49 16.42 -14.86 -8.71
N ASP A 50 16.34 -16.09 -8.20
CA ASP A 50 15.35 -16.51 -7.20
C ASP A 50 15.83 -16.31 -5.75
N ARG A 51 17.06 -15.81 -5.52
CA ARG A 51 17.68 -15.71 -4.19
C ARG A 51 16.78 -15.02 -3.16
N PHE A 52 16.08 -13.97 -3.57
CA PHE A 52 15.20 -13.19 -2.71
C PHE A 52 13.72 -13.47 -2.95
N VAL A 53 13.38 -14.53 -3.69
CA VAL A 53 12.02 -15.03 -3.99
C VAL A 53 11.16 -14.08 -4.86
N LEU A 54 11.49 -12.78 -4.88
CA LEU A 54 10.79 -11.74 -5.61
C LEU A 54 11.63 -11.25 -6.78
N SER A 55 10.97 -10.98 -7.91
CA SER A 55 11.64 -10.31 -9.03
C SER A 55 11.91 -8.84 -8.70
N VAL A 56 12.97 -8.29 -9.30
CA VAL A 56 13.35 -6.87 -9.17
C VAL A 56 12.15 -5.96 -9.49
N GLY A 57 11.39 -6.26 -10.55
CA GLY A 57 10.24 -5.46 -10.95
C GLY A 57 9.11 -5.42 -9.92
N VAL A 58 8.90 -6.48 -9.14
CA VAL A 58 7.90 -6.48 -8.06
C VAL A 58 8.35 -5.57 -6.91
N LEU A 59 9.63 -5.62 -6.55
CA LEU A 59 10.21 -4.79 -5.49
C LEU A 59 10.22 -3.31 -5.86
N GLU A 60 10.65 -2.98 -7.08
CA GLU A 60 10.63 -1.61 -7.60
C GLU A 60 9.20 -1.08 -7.76
N GLY A 61 8.28 -1.93 -8.24
CA GLY A 61 6.87 -1.58 -8.37
C GLY A 61 6.24 -1.22 -7.02
N ALA A 62 6.46 -2.05 -6.00
CA ALA A 62 5.98 -1.76 -4.64
C ALA A 62 6.62 -0.49 -4.05
N ALA A 63 7.94 -0.31 -4.23
CA ALA A 63 8.61 0.91 -3.79
C ALA A 63 8.03 2.16 -4.44
N SER A 64 7.79 2.10 -5.76
CA SER A 64 7.22 3.21 -6.52
C SER A 64 5.80 3.55 -6.05
N VAL A 65 4.99 2.56 -5.69
CA VAL A 65 3.64 2.81 -5.14
C VAL A 65 3.73 3.59 -3.83
N ILE A 66 4.56 3.13 -2.89
CA ILE A 66 4.73 3.80 -1.59
C ILE A 66 5.28 5.22 -1.76
N GLY A 67 6.31 5.39 -2.60
CA GLY A 67 6.90 6.71 -2.84
C GLY A 67 5.95 7.70 -3.52
N ARG A 68 5.16 7.22 -4.49
CA ARG A 68 4.13 8.03 -5.15
C ARG A 68 3.05 8.48 -4.17
N LEU A 69 2.55 7.57 -3.33
CA LEU A 69 1.58 7.90 -2.29
C LEU A 69 2.14 8.96 -1.31
N ALA A 70 3.43 8.90 -0.99
CA ALA A 70 4.07 9.89 -0.12
C ALA A 70 4.12 11.28 -0.76
N ALA A 71 4.55 11.36 -2.00
CA ALA A 71 4.61 12.62 -2.74
C ALA A 71 3.21 13.25 -2.92
N GLU A 72 2.21 12.46 -3.33
CA GLU A 72 0.83 12.93 -3.56
C GLU A 72 0.16 13.44 -2.26
N THR A 73 0.51 12.85 -1.12
CA THR A 73 -0.08 13.24 0.17
C THR A 73 0.58 14.51 0.74
N GLU A 74 1.90 14.69 0.55
CA GLU A 74 2.63 15.89 0.95
C GLU A 74 2.15 17.16 0.19
N GLU A 75 1.95 17.07 -1.12
CA GLU A 75 1.55 18.21 -1.98
C GLU A 75 0.16 18.78 -1.65
N SER A 76 -0.66 17.99 -0.96
CA SER A 76 -2.05 18.30 -0.70
C SER A 76 -2.35 18.65 0.77
N ALA A 77 -1.32 18.75 1.63
CA ALA A 77 -1.50 19.08 3.05
C ALA A 77 -1.80 20.57 3.31
N ASP A 78 -1.76 21.41 2.27
CA ASP A 78 -1.96 22.86 2.33
C ASP A 78 -3.44 23.31 2.42
N GLY A 79 -4.37 22.38 2.65
CA GLY A 79 -5.80 22.66 2.73
C GLY A 79 -6.26 23.05 4.15
N GLU A 80 -6.50 24.35 4.37
CA GLU A 80 -7.18 24.90 5.55
C GLU A 80 -8.66 24.43 5.60
N GLY A 81 -8.91 23.24 6.16
CA GLY A 81 -10.25 22.75 6.45
C GLY A 81 -10.36 22.33 7.90
N GLU A 82 -11.22 22.98 8.68
CA GLU A 82 -11.61 22.52 10.01
C GLU A 82 -12.49 21.25 9.86
N GLY A 83 -11.86 20.08 9.80
CA GLY A 83 -12.55 18.79 9.73
C GLY A 83 -11.61 17.62 9.43
N GLU A 84 -11.96 16.43 9.92
CA GLU A 84 -11.28 15.17 9.56
C GLU A 84 -11.54 14.91 8.06
N THR A 85 -10.47 14.96 7.26
CA THR A 85 -10.56 14.81 5.80
C THR A 85 -10.18 13.39 5.37
N ILE A 86 -10.73 12.95 4.23
CA ILE A 86 -10.36 11.68 3.58
C ILE A 86 -9.82 11.95 2.19
N ARG A 87 -8.93 11.06 1.74
CA ARG A 87 -8.45 11.00 0.36
C ARG A 87 -9.02 9.76 -0.30
N VAL A 88 -9.51 9.92 -1.52
CA VAL A 88 -9.95 8.80 -2.36
C VAL A 88 -8.97 8.68 -3.51
N LEU A 89 -8.25 7.57 -3.55
CA LEU A 89 -7.34 7.21 -4.63
C LEU A 89 -7.92 6.05 -5.42
N PHE A 90 -7.58 5.95 -6.70
CA PHE A 90 -7.89 4.80 -7.53
C PHE A 90 -6.57 4.16 -7.93
N LEU A 91 -6.26 3.02 -7.31
CA LEU A 91 -5.04 2.28 -7.59
C LEU A 91 -5.32 1.16 -8.59
N PRO A 92 -4.54 1.03 -9.66
CA PRO A 92 -4.62 -0.12 -10.54
C PRO A 92 -4.42 -1.42 -9.76
N GLY A 93 -5.16 -2.48 -10.09
CA GLY A 93 -5.05 -3.76 -9.35
C GLY A 93 -3.63 -4.34 -9.35
N TRP A 94 -2.87 -4.15 -10.44
CA TRP A 94 -1.48 -4.60 -10.52
C TRP A 94 -0.53 -3.90 -9.53
N GLU A 95 -0.83 -2.66 -9.10
CA GLU A 95 -0.05 -1.98 -8.06
C GLU A 95 -0.30 -2.62 -6.70
N LEU A 96 -1.55 -2.98 -6.42
CA LEU A 96 -1.92 -3.70 -5.21
C LEU A 96 -1.34 -5.12 -5.20
N ASP A 97 -1.23 -5.76 -6.36
CA ASP A 97 -0.61 -7.08 -6.50
C ASP A 97 0.88 -7.05 -6.12
N TYR A 98 1.60 -5.97 -6.40
CA TYR A 98 2.99 -5.83 -5.93
C TYR A 98 3.05 -5.82 -4.40
N LEU A 99 2.22 -5.01 -3.75
CA LEU A 99 2.16 -4.91 -2.29
C LEU A 99 1.78 -6.26 -1.64
N TRP A 100 0.84 -6.99 -2.24
CA TRP A 100 0.47 -8.34 -1.79
C TRP A 100 1.61 -9.34 -1.90
N GLN A 101 2.32 -9.35 -3.03
CA GLN A 101 3.43 -10.27 -3.27
C GLN A 101 4.58 -10.01 -2.29
N ILE A 102 4.98 -8.75 -2.11
CA ILE A 102 6.05 -8.43 -1.16
C ILE A 102 5.64 -8.77 0.27
N LEU A 103 4.40 -8.49 0.67
CA LEU A 103 3.91 -8.80 2.00
C LEU A 103 3.91 -10.31 2.28
N ALA A 104 3.48 -11.11 1.29
CA ALA A 104 3.50 -12.56 1.42
C ALA A 104 4.92 -13.08 1.66
N VAL A 105 5.91 -12.59 0.93
CA VAL A 105 7.31 -13.04 1.08
C VAL A 105 7.93 -12.52 2.39
N PHE A 106 7.63 -11.28 2.80
CA PHE A 106 8.12 -10.74 4.07
C PHE A 106 7.57 -11.51 5.27
N ARG A 107 6.30 -11.94 5.24
CA ARG A 107 5.72 -12.82 6.26
C ARG A 107 6.42 -14.17 6.33
N ARG A 108 6.79 -14.75 5.19
CA ARG A 108 7.57 -16.00 5.14
C ARG A 108 8.97 -15.82 5.72
N ALA A 109 9.62 -14.69 5.41
CA ALA A 109 10.90 -14.31 6.01
C ALA A 109 10.77 -14.14 7.54
N GLN A 110 9.74 -13.42 8.02
CA GLN A 110 9.44 -13.27 9.44
C GLN A 110 9.20 -14.63 10.14
N ALA A 111 8.46 -15.54 9.48
CA ALA A 111 8.20 -16.88 9.97
C ALA A 111 9.44 -17.79 9.97
N GLY A 112 10.57 -17.34 9.40
CA GLY A 112 11.80 -18.10 9.32
C GLY A 112 11.76 -19.24 8.30
N GLU A 113 10.93 -19.11 7.26
CA GLU A 113 10.86 -20.11 6.19
C GLU A 113 12.21 -20.22 5.45
N PRO A 114 12.72 -21.44 5.19
CA PRO A 114 14.03 -21.64 4.56
C PRO A 114 14.17 -20.94 3.21
N GLU A 115 13.11 -20.92 2.41
CA GLU A 115 13.10 -20.31 1.07
C GLU A 115 13.25 -18.79 1.12
N ALA A 116 12.94 -18.14 2.25
CA ALA A 116 13.06 -16.70 2.44
C ALA A 116 14.24 -16.33 3.36
N ALA A 117 15.16 -17.26 3.63
CA ALA A 117 16.27 -17.06 4.57
C ALA A 117 17.21 -15.91 4.14
N GLU A 118 17.57 -15.84 2.86
CA GLU A 118 18.43 -14.79 2.31
C GLU A 118 17.79 -13.40 2.42
N LEU A 119 16.47 -13.31 2.16
CA LEU A 119 15.73 -12.08 2.39
C LEU A 119 15.71 -11.71 3.87
N ARG A 120 15.48 -12.68 4.77
CA ARG A 120 15.46 -12.45 6.21
C ARG A 120 16.81 -11.92 6.72
N GLU A 121 17.92 -12.46 6.24
CA GLU A 121 19.27 -11.98 6.57
C GLU A 121 19.47 -10.54 6.11
N LEU A 122 19.10 -10.23 4.87
CA LEU A 122 19.18 -8.86 4.35
C LEU A 122 18.28 -7.89 5.15
N LEU A 123 17.05 -8.29 5.47
CA LEU A 123 16.14 -7.48 6.28
C LEU A 123 16.65 -7.26 7.71
N HIS A 124 17.35 -8.25 8.27
CA HIS A 124 18.00 -8.11 9.57
C HIS A 124 19.13 -7.06 9.53
N ASP A 125 19.97 -7.11 8.49
CA ASP A 125 21.06 -6.14 8.30
C ASP A 125 20.54 -4.71 8.07
N LEU A 126 19.49 -4.58 7.26
CA LEU A 126 18.82 -3.30 7.04
C LEU A 126 18.17 -2.78 8.32
N GLY A 127 17.50 -3.67 9.05
CA GLY A 127 16.87 -3.37 10.32
C GLY A 127 17.84 -2.77 11.34
N TYR A 128 19.08 -3.27 11.40
CA TYR A 128 20.12 -2.69 12.27
C TYR A 128 20.42 -1.21 11.93
N GLY A 129 20.48 -0.87 10.64
CA GLY A 129 20.70 0.51 10.19
C GLY A 129 19.50 1.43 10.39
N LEU A 130 18.30 0.86 10.47
CA LEU A 130 17.02 1.58 10.61
C LEU A 130 16.48 1.63 12.04
N ASP A 131 17.16 0.99 12.99
CA ASP A 131 16.65 0.74 14.34
C ASP A 131 15.26 0.06 14.31
N ARG A 132 15.18 -1.00 13.50
CA ARG A 132 13.96 -1.79 13.27
C ARG A 132 14.27 -3.28 13.25
N THR A 133 13.34 -4.10 13.71
CA THR A 133 13.41 -5.55 13.55
C THR A 133 12.74 -5.98 12.24
N VAL A 134 13.05 -7.19 11.76
CA VAL A 134 12.34 -7.81 10.62
C VAL A 134 10.82 -7.85 10.85
N GLU A 135 10.41 -8.08 12.10
CA GLU A 135 9.01 -8.08 12.52
C GLU A 135 8.38 -6.70 12.37
N GLN A 136 9.03 -5.63 12.88
CA GLN A 136 8.53 -4.26 12.73
C GLN A 136 8.44 -3.81 11.26
N ILE A 137 9.45 -4.16 10.45
CA ILE A 137 9.43 -3.88 8.99
C ILE A 137 8.23 -4.58 8.33
N THR A 138 7.97 -5.83 8.72
CA THR A 138 6.86 -6.60 8.17
C THR A 138 5.51 -6.07 8.66
N GLU A 139 5.40 -5.66 9.92
CA GLU A 139 4.20 -5.03 10.49
C GLU A 139 3.89 -3.67 9.83
N ASP A 140 4.90 -2.85 9.56
CA ASP A 140 4.71 -1.59 8.87
C ASP A 140 4.25 -1.80 7.41
N LEU A 141 4.78 -2.82 6.73
CA LEU A 141 4.28 -3.22 5.41
C LEU A 141 2.84 -3.76 5.47
N GLN A 142 2.49 -4.51 6.53
CA GLN A 142 1.11 -4.94 6.78
C GLN A 142 0.18 -3.76 7.01
N ARG A 143 0.62 -2.73 7.73
CA ARG A 143 -0.15 -1.49 7.92
C ARG A 143 -0.45 -0.84 6.58
N VAL A 144 0.56 -0.64 5.73
CA VAL A 144 0.38 -0.08 4.37
C VAL A 144 -0.62 -0.90 3.56
N ALA A 145 -0.44 -2.23 3.56
CA ALA A 145 -1.34 -3.15 2.88
C ALA A 145 -2.79 -3.06 3.37
N ALA A 146 -3.00 -3.02 4.70
CA ALA A 146 -4.33 -2.92 5.30
C ALA A 146 -5.01 -1.59 4.97
N MET A 147 -4.27 -0.48 4.91
CA MET A 147 -4.79 0.83 4.54
C MET A 147 -5.23 0.88 3.08
N LEU A 148 -4.43 0.34 2.16
CA LEU A 148 -4.68 0.42 0.72
C LEU A 148 -5.67 -0.63 0.22
N MET A 149 -5.78 -1.75 0.92
CA MET A 149 -6.57 -2.90 0.48
C MET A 149 -7.77 -3.17 1.38
N LEU A 150 -8.27 -2.12 2.05
CA LEU A 150 -9.48 -2.20 2.86
C LEU A 150 -10.69 -2.51 1.96
N ASP A 151 -11.04 -3.79 1.88
CA ASP A 151 -12.12 -4.29 1.03
C ASP A 151 -13.44 -4.38 1.81
N ILE A 152 -14.04 -3.23 2.09
CA ILE A 152 -15.34 -3.13 2.76
C ILE A 152 -16.31 -2.26 1.94
N PRO A 153 -17.63 -2.52 1.99
CA PRO A 153 -18.63 -1.73 1.25
C PRO A 153 -18.59 -0.22 1.56
N ALA A 154 -18.13 0.16 2.75
CA ALA A 154 -17.97 1.55 3.15
C ALA A 154 -16.97 2.31 2.26
N VAL A 155 -15.89 1.68 1.79
CA VAL A 155 -14.90 2.30 0.90
C VAL A 155 -15.55 2.72 -0.42
N HIS A 156 -16.37 1.83 -1.01
CA HIS A 156 -17.12 2.16 -2.22
C HIS A 156 -18.16 3.27 -2.00
N THR A 157 -18.79 3.30 -0.83
CA THR A 157 -19.76 4.35 -0.46
C THR A 157 -19.09 5.71 -0.38
N LEU A 158 -17.93 5.80 0.29
CA LEU A 158 -17.16 7.04 0.38
C LEU A 158 -16.59 7.47 -0.98
N ALA A 159 -16.07 6.53 -1.77
CA ALA A 159 -15.59 6.84 -3.12
C ALA A 159 -16.71 7.37 -4.03
N ALA A 160 -17.91 6.77 -3.98
CA ALA A 160 -19.06 7.27 -4.73
C ALA A 160 -19.50 8.67 -4.27
N ALA A 161 -19.49 8.93 -2.96
CA ALA A 161 -19.80 10.25 -2.40
C ALA A 161 -18.79 11.33 -2.83
N ALA A 162 -17.49 11.00 -2.82
CA ALA A 162 -16.41 11.93 -3.20
C ALA A 162 -16.42 12.26 -4.70
N LEU A 163 -16.78 11.30 -5.56
CA LEU A 163 -16.84 11.51 -7.01
C LEU A 163 -18.11 12.21 -7.50
N HIS A 164 -19.19 12.20 -6.70
CA HIS A 164 -20.48 12.76 -7.10
C HIS A 164 -20.42 14.25 -7.49
N PRO A 165 -19.76 15.15 -6.73
CA PRO A 165 -19.64 16.57 -7.09
C PRO A 165 -18.85 16.82 -8.39
N LEU A 166 -17.99 15.87 -8.80
CA LEU A 166 -17.15 15.99 -9.99
C LEU A 166 -17.89 15.60 -11.28
N GLY A 167 -19.14 15.14 -11.19
CA GLY A 167 -19.93 14.69 -12.34
C GLY A 167 -19.34 13.46 -13.04
N LEU A 168 -18.40 12.77 -12.39
CA LEU A 168 -17.73 11.60 -12.95
C LEU A 168 -18.64 10.38 -12.85
N PRO A 169 -18.91 9.66 -13.96
CA PRO A 169 -19.68 8.44 -13.93
C PRO A 169 -18.84 7.36 -13.26
N SER A 170 -19.06 7.14 -11.97
CA SER A 170 -18.65 5.90 -11.32
C SER A 170 -19.36 4.75 -12.03
N ARG A 171 -18.60 3.89 -12.72
CA ARG A 171 -19.14 2.69 -13.41
C ARG A 171 -19.89 1.72 -12.49
N HIS A 172 -19.89 2.00 -11.19
CA HIS A 172 -20.50 1.23 -10.10
C HIS A 172 -21.53 2.04 -9.27
N ALA A 173 -21.84 3.29 -9.63
CA ALA A 173 -22.70 4.13 -8.78
C ALA A 173 -24.18 4.04 -9.15
N GLY A 174 -24.97 3.57 -8.19
CA GLY A 174 -26.39 3.93 -8.07
C GLY A 174 -26.56 5.40 -7.68
N PRO A 175 -27.74 5.81 -7.16
CA PRO A 175 -27.92 7.17 -6.66
C PRO A 175 -26.87 7.53 -5.59
N PRO A 176 -26.51 8.82 -5.46
CA PRO A 176 -25.54 9.24 -4.45
C PRO A 176 -25.99 8.81 -3.06
N PRO A 177 -25.07 8.32 -2.21
CA PRO A 177 -25.42 7.94 -0.85
C PRO A 177 -25.87 9.16 -0.05
N ASP A 178 -26.83 8.98 0.85
CA ASP A 178 -27.26 10.05 1.74
C ASP A 178 -26.21 10.36 2.82
N ALA A 179 -26.38 11.50 3.50
CA ALA A 179 -25.42 11.96 4.51
C ALA A 179 -25.30 11.03 5.74
N ALA A 180 -26.34 10.23 6.03
CA ALA A 180 -26.27 9.26 7.12
C ALA A 180 -25.41 8.06 6.72
N ALA A 181 -25.60 7.53 5.51
CA ALA A 181 -24.80 6.46 4.94
C ALA A 181 -23.32 6.84 4.78
N VAL A 182 -23.03 8.08 4.36
CA VAL A 182 -21.65 8.58 4.26
C VAL A 182 -20.97 8.62 5.64
N ARG A 183 -21.67 9.09 6.67
CA ARG A 183 -21.14 9.14 8.04
C ARG A 183 -20.91 7.74 8.63
N GLU A 184 -21.84 6.81 8.41
CA GLU A 184 -21.67 5.43 8.84
C GLU A 184 -20.50 4.75 8.12
N ALA A 185 -20.36 4.97 6.81
CA ALA A 185 -19.24 4.46 6.03
C ALA A 185 -17.90 5.02 6.54
N PHE A 186 -17.86 6.32 6.88
CA PHE A 186 -16.68 6.94 7.46
C PHE A 186 -16.27 6.28 8.79
N GLU A 187 -17.22 6.03 9.68
CA GLU A 187 -16.96 5.34 10.96
C GLU A 187 -16.44 3.91 10.76
N GLN A 188 -16.97 3.17 9.79
CA GLN A 188 -16.48 1.82 9.46
C GLN A 188 -15.06 1.83 8.89
N VAL A 189 -14.75 2.78 8.01
CA VAL A 189 -13.39 2.95 7.46
C VAL A 189 -12.41 3.36 8.55
N ARG A 190 -12.79 4.28 9.43
CA ARG A 190 -11.98 4.68 10.59
C ARG A 190 -11.70 3.50 11.53
N ALA A 191 -12.69 2.65 11.77
CA ALA A 191 -12.48 1.42 12.56
C ALA A 191 -11.48 0.47 11.86
N GLY A 192 -11.52 0.39 10.52
CA GLY A 192 -10.53 -0.35 9.72
C GLY A 192 -9.12 0.22 9.86
N TRP A 193 -8.96 1.54 9.78
CA TRP A 193 -7.67 2.22 9.99
C TRP A 193 -7.13 2.03 11.40
N ALA A 194 -8.00 2.15 12.41
CA ALA A 194 -7.64 1.90 13.81
C ALA A 194 -7.16 0.45 14.03
N ALA A 195 -7.78 -0.52 13.36
CA ALA A 195 -7.33 -1.91 13.40
C ALA A 195 -5.96 -2.10 12.72
N ALA A 196 -5.60 -1.25 11.75
CA ALA A 196 -4.26 -1.20 11.14
C ALA A 196 -3.24 -0.40 11.98
N GLY A 197 -3.66 0.23 13.08
CA GLY A 197 -2.80 1.02 13.95
C GLY A 197 -2.71 2.51 13.60
N VAL A 198 -3.57 3.01 12.71
CA VAL A 198 -3.66 4.44 12.36
C VAL A 198 -4.74 5.09 13.21
N ARG A 199 -4.44 6.26 13.80
CA ARG A 199 -5.33 6.98 14.72
C ARG A 199 -6.05 8.14 14.04
#